data_AF-A0AAW9BN08-F1
#
_entry.id   AF-A0AAW9BN08-F1
#
_cell.length_a   1.000
_cell.length_b   1.000
_cell.length_c   1.000
_cell.angle_alpha   90.00
_cell.angle_beta   90.00
_cell.angle_gamma   90.00
#
_symmetry.space_group_name_H-M   'P 1'
#
loop_
_entity.id
_entity.type
_entity.pdbx_description
1 polymer ?
#
loop_
_entity_poly.entity_id
_entity_poly.type
_entity_poly.pdbx_seq_one_letter_code
_entity_poly.pdbx_strand_id
1 'polypeptide(L)'
;RQADMQATMFERSREVFQKELKISQDLEALEKEREKLLPKIDQLKKECDVFLEGKSWDVKSDACDKHDEANSRLSQIDQLIEVYKMDLKQIKEITSDMGL
;
A
#
# COMPACT_ATOMS: atom_id res chain seq x y z
N ARG A 1 17.59 33.02 -21.59
CA ARG A 1 17.55 31.76 -22.37
C ARG A 1 18.26 30.60 -21.68
N GLN A 2 19.57 30.64 -21.42
CA GLN A 2 20.26 29.51 -20.76
C GLN A 2 19.87 29.33 -19.29
N ALA A 3 19.71 30.43 -18.55
CA ALA A 3 19.19 30.43 -17.17
C ALA A 3 17.74 29.92 -17.09
N ASP A 4 16.89 30.25 -18.07
CA ASP A 4 15.50 29.78 -18.12
C ASP A 4 15.42 28.25 -18.28
N MET A 5 16.28 27.67 -19.13
CA MET A 5 16.34 26.20 -19.31
C MET A 5 16.83 25.48 -18.05
N GLN A 6 17.81 26.04 -17.35
CA GLN A 6 18.29 25.48 -16.07
C GLN A 6 17.24 25.59 -14.96
N ALA A 7 16.50 26.70 -14.91
CA ALA A 7 15.39 26.88 -13.97
C ALA A 7 14.28 25.85 -14.21
N THR A 8 13.88 25.63 -15.47
CA THR A 8 12.87 24.61 -15.82
C THR A 8 13.31 23.19 -15.46
N MET A 9 14.58 22.84 -15.67
CA MET A 9 15.11 21.52 -15.29
C MET A 9 15.10 21.34 -13.77
N PHE A 10 15.50 22.37 -13.00
CA PHE A 10 15.46 22.33 -11.54
C PHE A 10 14.03 22.18 -10.99
N GLU A 11 13.06 22.93 -11.52
CA GLU A 11 11.66 22.85 -11.10
C GLU A 11 11.07 21.46 -11.36
N ARG A 12 11.32 20.89 -12.54
CA ARG A 12 10.90 19.52 -12.88
C ARG A 12 11.54 18.48 -11.98
N SER A 13 12.84 18.62 -11.70
CA SER A 13 13.55 17.72 -10.79
C SER A 13 12.92 17.76 -9.38
N ARG A 14 12.63 18.96 -8.88
CA ARG A 14 11.97 19.14 -7.59
C ARG A 14 10.59 18.48 -7.55
N GLU A 15 9.79 18.63 -8.60
CA GLU A 15 8.47 17.99 -8.69
C GLU A 15 8.58 16.46 -8.67
N VAL A 16 9.53 15.89 -9.42
CA VAL A 16 9.77 14.44 -9.45
C VAL A 16 10.17 13.92 -8.06
N PHE A 17 11.13 14.57 -7.39
CA PHE A 17 11.54 14.15 -6.04
C PHE A 17 10.43 14.33 -4.99
N GLN A 18 9.61 15.37 -5.09
CA GLN A 18 8.45 15.54 -4.21
C GLN A 18 7.43 14.42 -4.41
N LYS A 19 7.18 14.03 -5.66
CA LYS A 19 6.31 12.90 -5.99
C LYS A 19 6.89 11.58 -5.45
N GLU A 20 8.19 11.34 -5.64
CA GLU A 20 8.89 10.16 -5.12
C GLU A 20 8.78 10.04 -3.60
N LEU A 21 9.05 11.14 -2.89
CA LEU A 21 8.95 11.18 -1.43
C LEU A 21 7.54 10.83 -0.97
N LYS A 22 6.52 11.40 -1.61
CA LYS A 22 5.12 11.14 -1.27
C LYS A 22 4.75 9.68 -1.49
N ILE A 23 5.08 9.13 -2.66
CA ILE A 23 4.80 7.71 -2.97
C ILE A 23 5.52 6.80 -1.98
N SER A 24 6.76 7.11 -1.62
CA SER A 24 7.53 6.33 -0.64
C SER A 24 6.86 6.33 0.75
N GLN A 25 6.35 7.48 1.19
CA GLN A 25 5.61 7.60 2.46
C GLN A 25 4.28 6.84 2.42
N ASP A 26 3.53 6.96 1.32
CA ASP A 26 2.26 6.26 1.15
C ASP A 26 2.48 4.74 1.09
N LEU A 27 3.55 4.28 0.42
CA LEU A 27 3.97 2.88 0.38
C LEU A 27 4.32 2.35 1.79
N GLU A 28 5.13 3.08 2.56
CA GLU A 28 5.47 2.71 3.94
C GLU A 28 4.22 2.61 4.83
N ALA A 29 3.26 3.52 4.65
CA ALA A 29 2.00 3.49 5.39
C ALA A 29 1.17 2.24 5.04
N LEU A 30 1.08 1.87 3.77
CA LEU A 30 0.40 0.66 3.31
C LEU A 30 1.08 -0.61 3.81
N GLU A 31 2.41 -0.69 3.79
CA GLU A 31 3.16 -1.83 4.32
C GLU A 31 2.90 -2.01 5.82
N LYS A 32 2.90 -0.92 6.60
CA LYS A 32 2.55 -0.96 8.03
C LYS A 32 1.09 -1.38 8.27
N GLU A 33 0.16 -0.95 7.41
CA GLU A 33 -1.24 -1.37 7.51
C GLU A 33 -1.37 -2.87 7.22
N ARG A 34 -0.71 -3.35 6.15
CA ARG A 34 -0.64 -4.76 5.78
C ARG A 34 -0.13 -5.62 6.93
N GLU A 35 1.00 -5.25 7.53
CA GLU A 35 1.60 -5.97 8.66
C GLU A 35 0.67 -6.09 9.87
N LYS A 36 -0.14 -5.06 10.13
CA LYS A 36 -1.14 -5.09 11.22
C LYS A 36 -2.36 -5.92 10.86
N LEU A 37 -2.72 -5.98 9.59
CA LEU A 37 -3.92 -6.67 9.12
C LEU A 37 -3.74 -8.19 9.08
N LEU A 38 -2.56 -8.68 8.71
CA LEU A 38 -2.23 -10.11 8.67
C LEU A 38 -2.57 -10.88 9.97
N PRO A 39 -2.08 -10.49 11.17
CA PRO A 39 -2.42 -11.21 12.40
C PRO A 39 -3.90 -11.10 12.75
N LYS A 40 -4.57 -10.01 12.37
CA LYS A 40 -6.01 -9.84 12.56
C LYS A 40 -6.81 -10.80 11.68
N ILE A 41 -6.40 -11.00 10.44
CA ILE A 41 -7.00 -11.99 9.53
C ILE A 41 -6.83 -13.39 10.10
N ASP A 42 -5.64 -13.75 10.58
CA ASP A 42 -5.39 -15.06 11.19
C ASP A 42 -6.27 -15.32 12.42
N GLN A 43 -6.48 -14.29 13.24
CA GLN A 43 -7.41 -14.38 14.37
C GLN A 43 -8.85 -14.55 13.91
N LEU A 44 -9.32 -13.69 13.00
CA LEU A 44 -10.68 -13.73 12.47
C LEU A 44 -10.99 -15.05 11.75
N LYS A 45 -10.00 -15.65 11.11
CA LYS A 45 -10.11 -16.96 10.49
C LYS A 45 -10.42 -18.04 11.53
N LYS A 46 -9.67 -18.06 12.64
CA LYS A 46 -9.91 -19.01 13.73
C LYS A 46 -11.30 -18.83 14.35
N GLU A 47 -11.73 -17.58 14.52
CA GLU A 47 -13.06 -17.26 15.02
C GLU A 47 -14.13 -17.77 14.03
N CYS A 48 -14.01 -17.46 12.73
CA CYS A 48 -14.92 -17.96 11.71
C CYS A 48 -14.95 -19.50 11.65
N ASP A 49 -13.80 -20.18 11.71
CA ASP A 49 -13.72 -21.64 11.72
C ASP A 49 -14.51 -22.22 12.92
N VAL A 50 -14.32 -21.69 14.13
CA VAL A 50 -15.05 -22.14 15.33
C VAL A 50 -16.57 -21.91 15.20
N PHE A 51 -16.97 -20.78 14.60
CA PHE A 51 -18.38 -20.49 14.32
C PHE A 51 -18.98 -21.47 13.31
N LEU A 52 -18.29 -21.73 12.20
CA LEU A 52 -18.73 -22.65 11.15
C LEU A 52 -18.79 -24.10 11.63
N GLU A 53 -17.87 -24.50 12.51
CA GLU A 53 -17.89 -25.82 13.14
C GLU A 53 -19.02 -25.97 14.18
N GLY A 54 -19.72 -24.89 14.54
CA GLY A 54 -20.77 -24.89 15.55
C GLY A 54 -20.27 -25.22 16.96
N LYS A 55 -18.96 -25.09 17.20
CA LYS A 55 -18.29 -25.53 18.44
C LYS A 55 -18.35 -24.51 19.57
N SER A 56 -18.87 -23.30 19.33
CA SER A 56 -18.97 -22.26 20.36
C SER A 56 -20.16 -21.34 20.13
N TRP A 57 -20.86 -21.02 21.22
CA TRP A 57 -21.86 -19.94 21.30
C TRP A 57 -21.23 -18.57 21.57
N ASP A 58 -19.95 -18.52 21.97
CA ASP A 58 -19.23 -17.29 22.32
C ASP A 58 -18.67 -16.55 21.10
N VAL A 59 -18.61 -17.21 19.93
CA VAL A 59 -18.15 -16.57 18.70
C VAL A 59 -19.31 -15.79 18.08
N LYS A 60 -19.05 -14.53 17.76
CA LYS A 60 -20.02 -13.68 17.09
C LYS A 60 -20.32 -14.22 15.70
N SER A 61 -21.60 -14.18 15.31
CA SER A 61 -22.03 -14.56 13.96
C SER A 61 -21.40 -13.71 12.85
N ASP A 62 -20.84 -12.54 13.19
CA ASP A 62 -20.16 -11.63 12.26
C ASP A 62 -18.65 -11.95 12.07
N ALA A 63 -18.13 -13.04 12.65
CA ALA A 63 -16.71 -13.40 12.55
C ALA A 63 -16.26 -13.65 11.10
N CYS A 64 -17.08 -14.37 10.32
CA CYS A 64 -16.79 -14.66 8.92
C CYS A 64 -16.90 -13.40 8.05
N ASP A 65 -17.92 -12.56 8.27
CA ASP A 65 -18.06 -11.29 7.54
C ASP A 65 -16.84 -10.37 7.77
N LYS A 66 -16.36 -10.29 9.02
CA LYS A 66 -15.16 -9.51 9.36
C LYS A 66 -13.90 -10.11 8.75
N HIS A 67 -13.79 -11.43 8.71
CA HIS A 67 -12.67 -12.11 8.04
C HIS A 67 -12.65 -11.75 6.55
N ASP A 68 -13.81 -11.78 5.89
CA ASP A 68 -13.93 -11.47 4.46
C ASP A 68 -13.66 -9.99 4.18
N GLU A 69 -14.16 -9.09 5.01
CA GLU A 69 -13.86 -7.65 4.93
C GLU A 69 -12.35 -7.39 5.09
N ALA A 70 -11.71 -8.04 6.07
CA ALA A 70 -10.29 -7.91 6.31
C ALA A 70 -9.46 -8.45 5.12
N ASN A 71 -9.86 -9.58 4.52
CA ASN A 71 -9.21 -10.10 3.31
C ASN A 71 -9.42 -9.18 2.09
N SER A 72 -10.61 -8.61 1.93
CA SER A 72 -10.88 -7.64 0.87
C SER A 72 -9.98 -6.41 1.00
N ARG A 73 -9.84 -5.88 2.24
CA ARG A 73 -8.93 -4.78 2.53
C ARG A 73 -7.47 -5.15 2.26
N LEU A 74 -7.04 -6.37 2.64
CA LEU A 74 -5.68 -6.85 2.36
C LEU A 74 -5.40 -6.89 0.86
N SER A 75 -6.34 -7.42 0.07
CA SER A 75 -6.19 -7.46 -1.39
C SER A 75 -6.08 -6.05 -2.01
N GLN A 76 -6.83 -5.08 -1.50
CA GLN A 76 -6.73 -3.69 -1.96
C GLN A 76 -5.37 -3.07 -1.61
N ILE A 77 -4.88 -3.31 -0.39
CA ILE A 77 -3.57 -2.83 0.05
C ILE A 77 -2.46 -3.43 -0.83
N ASP A 78 -2.50 -4.75 -1.06
CA ASP A 78 -1.50 -5.43 -1.90
C ASP A 78 -1.47 -4.87 -3.32
N GLN A 79 -2.63 -4.58 -3.91
CA GLN A 79 -2.71 -3.93 -5.23
C GLN A 79 -2.09 -2.53 -5.23
N LEU A 80 -2.40 -1.70 -4.23
CA LEU A 80 -1.86 -0.34 -4.12
C LEU A 80 -0.35 -0.34 -3.90
N ILE A 81 0.16 -1.28 -3.09
CA ILE A 81 1.60 -1.47 -2.88
C ILE A 81 2.30 -1.73 -4.21
N GLU A 82 1.77 -2.63 -5.05
CA GLU A 82 2.37 -2.93 -6.34
C GLU A 82 2.29 -1.73 -7.32
N VAL A 83 1.19 -0.97 -7.29
CA VAL A 83 1.08 0.29 -8.06
C VAL A 83 2.17 1.28 -7.64
N TYR A 84 2.36 1.52 -6.35
CA TYR A 84 3.38 2.46 -5.88
C TYR A 84 4.80 1.98 -6.14
N LYS A 85 5.08 0.67 -6.05
CA LYS A 85 6.38 0.12 -6.47
C LYS A 85 6.65 0.38 -7.97
N MET A 86 5.62 0.22 -8.81
CA MET A 86 5.73 0.54 -10.24
C MET A 86 5.96 2.03 -10.47
N ASP A 87 5.24 2.89 -9.77
CA ASP A 87 5.41 4.35 -9.88
C ASP A 87 6.83 4.78 -9.48
N LEU A 88 7.38 4.24 -8.38
CA LEU A 88 8.77 4.51 -7.97
C LEU A 88 9.77 4.03 -9.01
N LYS A 89 9.53 2.86 -9.62
CA LYS A 89 10.38 2.36 -10.71
C LYS A 89 10.36 3.30 -11.92
N GLN A 90 9.18 3.78 -12.32
CA GLN A 90 9.05 4.73 -13.42
C GLN A 90 9.73 6.07 -13.10
N ILE A 91 9.60 6.57 -11.87
CA ILE A 91 10.30 7.78 -11.43
C ILE A 91 11.81 7.60 -11.58
N LYS A 92 12.36 6.47 -11.14
CA LYS A 92 13.79 6.16 -11.26
C LYS A 92 14.27 6.12 -12.72
N GLU A 93 13.44 5.60 -13.63
CA GLU A 93 13.73 5.61 -15.07
C GLU A 93 13.75 7.05 -15.60
N ILE A 94 12.76 7.88 -15.23
CA ILE A 94 12.68 9.30 -15.62
C ILE A 94 13.89 10.10 -15.09
N THR A 95 14.27 9.92 -13.82
CA THR A 95 15.41 10.66 -13.25
C THR A 95 16.72 10.27 -13.95
N SER A 96 16.91 8.97 -14.25
CA SER A 96 18.06 8.50 -15.00
C SER A 96 18.12 9.11 -16.40
N ASP A 97 16.99 9.22 -17.10
CA ASP A 97 16.91 9.86 -18.43
C ASP A 97 17.19 11.36 -18.37
N MET A 98 16.89 12.01 -17.25
CA MET A 98 17.24 13.41 -16.97
C MET A 98 18.72 13.61 -16.60
N GLY A 99 19.49 12.53 -16.43
CA GLY A 99 20.88 12.56 -15.98
C GLY A 99 21.05 12.86 -14.49
N LEU A 100 20.05 12.51 -13.68
CA LEU A 100 20.00 12.63 -12.22
C LEU A 100 20.08 11.25 -11.57
#